data_AF-A0A7Y1VHZ6-F1
#
_entry.id   AF-A0A7Y1VHZ6-F1
#
_cell.length_a   1.000
_cell.length_b   1.000
_cell.length_c   1.000
_cell.angle_alpha   90.00
_cell.angle_beta   90.00
_cell.angle_gamma   90.00
#
_symmetry.space_group_name_H-M   'P 1'
#
loop_
_entity.id
_entity.type
_entity.pdbx_description
1 polymer ?
#
loop_
_entity_poly.entity_id
_entity_poly.type
_entity_poly.pdbx_seq_one_letter_code
_entity_poly.pdbx_strand_id
1 'polypeptide(L)'
;MNVFVSDEQDVEVNGAALIAMAERVLTAESLPEDTQMSIILIDEIASEQYNQRFMHREGPTDVLAFPIDERTPGEVSARPPNSPPIN
;
A
#
# COMPACT_ATOMS: atom_id res chain seq x y z
N MET A 1 9.02 6.25 8.23
CA MET A 1 8.07 5.36 7.53
C MET A 1 7.25 4.70 8.61
N ASN A 2 5.92 4.71 8.54
CA ASN A 2 5.09 4.04 9.54
C ASN A 2 4.19 3.00 8.87
N VAL A 3 4.46 1.72 9.12
CA VAL A 3 3.64 0.61 8.63
C VAL A 3 2.85 0.00 9.78
N PHE A 4 1.54 -0.14 9.60
CA PHE A 4 0.63 -0.77 10.54
C PHE A 4 0.11 -2.08 9.94
N VAL A 5 0.08 -3.14 10.75
CA VAL A 5 -0.51 -4.43 10.37
C VAL A 5 -1.63 -4.75 11.35
N SER A 6 -2.82 -5.04 10.82
CA SER A 6 -3.95 -5.60 11.55
C SER A 6 -4.26 -6.99 10.99
N ASP A 7 -4.39 -7.99 11.85
CA ASP A 7 -4.72 -9.35 11.47
C ASP A 7 -6.14 -9.68 11.93
N GLU A 8 -7.07 -9.83 10.99
CA GLU A 8 -8.49 -10.11 11.21
C GLU A 8 -8.89 -11.49 10.68
N GLN A 9 -7.92 -12.33 10.31
CA GLN A 9 -8.13 -13.72 9.89
C GLN A 9 -7.61 -14.72 10.93
N ASP A 10 -7.86 -16.01 10.68
CA ASP A 10 -7.49 -17.11 11.58
C ASP A 10 -6.15 -17.78 11.20
N VAL A 11 -5.45 -17.29 10.18
CA VAL A 11 -4.17 -17.88 9.72
C VAL A 11 -3.01 -17.19 10.42
N GLU A 12 -2.11 -17.98 11.03
CA GLU A 12 -0.94 -17.42 11.71
C GLU A 12 0.03 -16.76 10.71
N VAL A 13 0.27 -15.46 10.90
CA VAL A 13 1.17 -14.67 10.08
C VAL A 13 2.18 -13.90 10.94
N ASN A 14 3.42 -13.82 10.47
CA ASN A 14 4.45 -13.02 11.11
C ASN A 14 4.30 -11.53 10.72
N GLY A 15 3.48 -10.80 11.48
CA GLY A 15 3.24 -9.37 11.25
C GLY A 15 4.52 -8.50 11.31
N ALA A 16 5.47 -8.83 12.18
CA ALA A 16 6.74 -8.09 12.28
C ALA A 16 7.59 -8.23 11.01
N ALA A 17 7.62 -9.42 10.40
CA ALA A 17 8.30 -9.64 9.13
C ALA A 17 7.62 -8.88 7.98
N LEU A 18 6.28 -8.80 7.98
CA LEU A 18 5.53 -8.01 6.99
C LEU A 18 5.81 -6.51 7.11
N ILE A 19 5.82 -5.97 8.32
CA ILE A 19 6.19 -4.56 8.59
C ILE A 19 7.58 -4.28 8.04
N ALA A 20 8.58 -5.09 8.42
CA ALA A 20 9.96 -4.90 7.97
C ALA A 20 10.12 -5.01 6.44
N MET A 21 9.35 -5.89 5.79
CA MET A 21 9.34 -6.02 4.33
C MET A 21 8.72 -4.79 3.67
N ALA A 22 7.56 -4.33 4.14
CA ALA A 22 6.89 -3.16 3.61
C ALA A 22 7.75 -1.90 3.76
N GLU A 23 8.35 -1.67 4.93
CA GLU A 23 9.27 -0.54 5.15
C GLU A 23 10.42 -0.54 4.14
N ARG A 24 11.03 -1.71 3.89
CA ARG A 24 12.12 -1.84 2.91
C ARG A 24 11.66 -1.49 1.49
N VAL A 25 10.48 -1.93 1.08
CA VAL A 25 9.92 -1.61 -0.23
C VAL A 25 9.65 -0.12 -0.34
N LEU A 26 8.98 0.49 0.64
CA LEU A 26 8.69 1.92 0.63
C LEU A 26 9.96 2.78 0.61
N THR A 27 11.03 2.33 1.31
CA THR A 27 12.36 2.97 1.23
C THR A 27 13.00 2.80 -0.15
N ALA A 28 12.92 1.61 -0.76
CA ALA A 28 13.47 1.38 -2.10
C ALA A 28 12.78 2.22 -3.18
N GLU A 29 11.48 2.46 -3.03
CA GLU A 29 10.68 3.35 -3.88
C GLU A 29 10.92 4.85 -3.59
N SER A 30 11.84 5.18 -2.69
CA SER A 30 12.21 6.57 -2.34
C SER A 30 11.03 7.43 -1.87
N LEU A 31 10.08 6.82 -1.15
CA LEU A 31 8.96 7.55 -0.57
C LEU A 31 9.40 8.40 0.64
N PRO A 32 8.70 9.50 0.93
CA PRO A 32 8.99 10.35 2.09
C PRO A 32 9.02 9.61 3.43
N GLU A 33 9.83 10.08 4.38
CA GLU A 33 9.95 9.46 5.70
C GLU A 33 8.65 9.51 6.53
N ASP A 34 7.75 10.44 6.25
CA ASP A 34 6.45 10.58 6.90
C ASP A 34 5.34 9.74 6.24
N THR A 35 5.65 8.97 5.20
CA THR A 35 4.72 8.05 4.55
C THR A 35 4.14 7.04 5.55
N GLN A 36 2.84 6.80 5.43
CA GLN A 36 2.08 5.85 6.23
C GLN A 36 1.43 4.79 5.35
N MET A 37 1.46 3.53 5.80
CA MET A 37 0.80 2.41 5.13
C MET A 37 0.09 1.54 6.16
N SER A 38 -1.13 1.09 5.85
CA SER A 38 -1.86 0.09 6.62
C SER A 38 -2.03 -1.17 5.79
N ILE A 39 -1.75 -2.32 6.40
CA ILE A 39 -1.97 -3.66 5.86
C ILE A 39 -2.99 -4.34 6.77
N ILE A 40 -4.10 -4.78 6.19
CA ILE A 40 -5.12 -5.53 6.91
C ILE A 40 -5.18 -6.92 6.28
N LEU A 41 -4.95 -7.94 7.10
CA LEU A 41 -5.09 -9.34 6.70
C LEU A 41 -6.54 -9.76 6.97
N ILE A 42 -7.21 -10.26 5.95
CA ILE A 42 -8.63 -10.59 5.99
C ILE A 42 -8.86 -12.00 5.43
N ASP A 43 -9.99 -12.60 5.77
CA ASP A 43 -10.40 -13.88 5.20
C ASP A 43 -10.96 -13.76 3.77
N GLU A 44 -11.22 -14.90 3.14
CA GLU A 44 -11.74 -14.98 1.77
C GLU A 44 -13.13 -14.34 1.62
N ILE A 45 -13.97 -14.45 2.65
CA ILE A 45 -15.33 -13.89 2.65
C ILE A 45 -15.27 -12.36 2.66
N ALA A 46 -14.44 -11.78 3.52
CA ALA A 46 -14.20 -10.34 3.58
C ALA A 46 -13.54 -9.82 2.29
N SER A 47 -12.59 -10.58 1.72
CA SER A 47 -11.96 -10.24 0.43
C SER A 47 -13.00 -10.14 -0.69
N GLU A 48 -13.89 -11.12 -0.83
CA GLU A 48 -14.96 -11.09 -1.83
C GLU A 48 -15.90 -9.89 -1.61
N GLN A 49 -16.33 -9.64 -0.37
CA GLN A 49 -17.18 -8.50 -0.05
C GLN A 49 -16.54 -7.17 -0.43
N TYR A 50 -15.24 -6.99 -0.16
CA TYR A 50 -14.52 -5.77 -0.53
C TYR A 50 -14.28 -5.66 -2.03
N ASN A 51 -13.97 -6.76 -2.71
CA ASN A 51 -13.77 -6.78 -4.16
C ASN A 51 -15.08 -6.40 -4.89
N GLN A 52 -16.22 -6.93 -4.44
CA GLN A 52 -17.51 -6.56 -5.00
C GLN A 52 -17.87 -5.11 -4.68
N ARG A 53 -17.69 -4.68 -3.42
CA ARG A 53 -18.09 -3.35 -2.97
C ARG A 53 -17.28 -2.24 -3.63
N PHE A 54 -15.97 -2.40 -3.74
CA PHE A 54 -15.07 -1.32 -4.14
C PHE A 54 -14.49 -1.48 -5.54
N MET A 55 -14.35 -2.72 -6.05
CA MET A 55 -13.83 -2.97 -7.39
C MET A 55 -14.93 -3.39 -8.38
N HIS A 56 -16.16 -3.64 -7.90
CA HIS A 56 -17.28 -4.14 -8.71
C HIS A 56 -16.97 -5.45 -9.45
N ARG A 57 -16.16 -6.31 -8.82
CA ARG A 57 -15.77 -7.63 -9.33
C ARG A 57 -16.32 -8.73 -8.43
N GLU A 58 -16.71 -9.85 -9.03
CA GLU A 58 -17.20 -11.02 -8.32
C GLU A 58 -16.04 -11.90 -7.85
N GLY A 59 -16.23 -12.59 -6.72
CA GLY A 59 -15.26 -13.49 -6.13
C GLY A 59 -14.15 -12.80 -5.32
N PRO A 60 -13.39 -13.57 -4.52
CA PRO A 60 -12.26 -13.09 -3.75
C PRO A 60 -11.07 -12.74 -4.64
N THR A 61 -10.12 -11.99 -4.08
CA THR A 61 -8.82 -11.70 -4.70
C THR A 61 -7.71 -11.80 -3.66
N ASP A 62 -6.48 -11.99 -4.12
CA ASP A 62 -5.32 -12.13 -3.24
C ASP A 62 -4.98 -10.81 -2.52
N VAL A 63 -5.15 -9.67 -3.19
CA VAL A 63 -4.81 -8.34 -2.68
C VAL A 63 -5.79 -7.28 -3.21
N LEU A 64 -6.15 -6.34 -2.34
CA LEU A 64 -6.80 -5.08 -2.69
C LEU A 64 -5.94 -3.91 -2.21
N ALA A 65 -5.76 -2.90 -3.05
CA ALA A 65 -5.01 -1.69 -2.72
C ALA A 65 -5.93 -0.48 -2.77
N PHE A 66 -5.99 0.27 -1.67
CA PHE A 66 -6.79 1.49 -1.55
C PHE A 66 -5.85 2.68 -1.34
N PRO A 67 -5.50 3.43 -2.40
CA PRO A 67 -4.69 4.63 -2.26
C PRO A 67 -5.50 5.72 -1.53
N ILE A 68 -4.90 6.32 -0.50
CA ILE A 68 -5.48 7.47 0.21
C ILE A 68 -5.11 8.78 -0.51
N ASP A 69 -3.90 8.86 -1.08
CA ASP A 69 -3.44 10.00 -1.86
C ASP A 69 -3.73 9.81 -3.36
N GLU A 70 -4.25 10.87 -4.00
CA GLU A 70 -4.59 10.94 -5.42
C GLU A 70 -3.36 11.02 -6.36
N ARG A 71 -2.20 10.48 -6.00
CA ARG A 71 -1.09 10.46 -6.96
C ARG A 71 -1.37 9.45 -8.05
N THR A 72 -1.75 9.97 -9.22
CA THR A 72 -1.98 9.15 -10.40
C THR A 72 -0.62 8.60 -10.87
N PRO A 73 -0.48 7.29 -11.15
CA PRO A 73 0.74 6.76 -11.74
C PRO A 73 1.12 7.54 -13.02
N GLY A 74 2.25 8.25 -12.98
CA GLY A 74 2.72 9.11 -14.08
C GLY A 74 2.73 10.61 -13.79
N GLU A 75 2.19 11.08 -12.67
CA GLU A 75 2.40 12.47 -12.23
C GLU A 75 3.83 12.65 -11.71
N VAL A 76 4.74 12.97 -12.64
CA VAL A 76 6.03 13.55 -12.29
C VAL A 76 5.71 14.81 -11.49
N SER A 77 6.11 14.85 -10.22
CA SER A 77 6.09 16.11 -9.46
C SER A 77 6.79 17.13 -10.33
N ALA A 78 6.05 18.10 -10.87
CA ALA A 78 6.59 19.04 -11.83
C ALA A 78 7.84 19.63 -11.19
N ARG A 79 9.00 19.37 -11.79
CA ARG A 79 10.26 19.98 -11.37
C ARG A 79 9.95 21.46 -11.13
N PRO A 80 10.18 22.02 -9.93
CA PRO A 80 9.93 23.43 -9.71
C PRO A 80 10.72 24.20 -10.78
N PRO A 81 10.12 25.17 -11.49
CA PRO A 81 10.81 25.91 -12.52
C PRO A 81 12.13 26.45 -11.94
N ASN A 82 13.27 26.10 -12.55
CA ASN A 82 14.65 26.51 -12.20
C ASN A 82 15.50 25.61 -11.28
N SER A 83 15.27 24.30 -11.18
CA SER A 83 16.32 23.45 -10.55
C SER A 83 17.59 23.43 -11.44
N PRO A 84 18.81 23.44 -10.89
CA PRO A 84 20.04 23.34 -11.67
C PRO A 84 20.21 21.96 -12.34
N PRO A 85 20.99 21.84 -13.44
CA PRO A 85 21.28 20.56 -14.06
C PRO A 85 22.02 19.63 -13.09
N ILE A 86 21.67 18.35 -13.11
CA ILE A 86 22.42 17.30 -12.43
C ILE A 86 23.61 16.98 -13.34
N ASN A 87 24.83 17.16 -12.83
CA ASN A 87 26.06 16.72 -13.49
C ASN A 87 26.23 15.21 -13.36
#